data_AF-A0A8I1W9D5-F1
#
_entry.id   AF-A0A8I1W9D5-F1
#
_cell.length_a   1.000
_cell.length_b   1.000
_cell.length_c   1.000
_cell.angle_alpha   90.00
_cell.angle_beta   90.00
_cell.angle_gamma   90.00
#
_symmetry.space_group_name_H-M   'P 1'
#
loop_
_entity.id
_entity.type
_entity.pdbx_description
1 polymer ?
#
loop_
_entity_poly.entity_id
_entity_poly.type
_entity_poly.pdbx_seq_one_letter_code
_entity_poly.pdbx_strand_id
1 'polypeptide(L)'
;LMGVALSILSGTLMTWMVYLSDDLSIRKRRYWMIGDSSGLRWSQLWLLPRLVIPLLWLLSRGPVFNLLMLGDTAARQLGLTTRVVRLMLVLADAVIIGSSVALAGIIRFVGLIVPPLVRLGGFTDLRYLLPACGRCGEEAWMLA
;
A
#
# COMPACT_ATOMS: atom_id res chain seq x y z
N LEU A 1 -6.10 13.19 -10.04
CA LEU A 1 -7.11 13.11 -11.13
C LEU A 1 -7.09 11.74 -11.81
N MET A 2 -6.03 11.36 -12.53
CA MET A 2 -5.92 10.03 -13.18
C MET A 2 -6.23 8.84 -12.25
N GLY A 3 -5.68 8.81 -11.04
CA GLY A 3 -5.95 7.71 -10.09
C GLY A 3 -7.40 7.63 -9.62
N VAL A 4 -8.07 8.77 -9.46
CA VAL A 4 -9.50 8.82 -9.09
C VAL A 4 -10.36 8.30 -10.24
N ALA A 5 -10.06 8.71 -11.47
CA ALA A 5 -10.74 8.20 -12.67
C ALA A 5 -10.58 6.67 -12.80
N LEU A 6 -9.35 6.16 -12.62
CA LEU A 6 -9.07 4.72 -12.68
C LEU A 6 -9.82 3.93 -11.60
N SER A 7 -9.95 4.51 -10.40
CA SER A 7 -10.68 3.90 -9.29
C SER A 7 -12.18 3.79 -9.59
N ILE A 8 -12.76 4.84 -10.18
CA ILE A 8 -14.18 4.86 -10.58
C ILE A 8 -14.42 3.83 -11.70
N LEU A 9 -13.57 3.82 -12.74
CA LEU A 9 -13.67 2.84 -13.83
C LEU A 9 -13.61 1.40 -13.32
N SER A 10 -12.65 1.11 -12.44
CA SER A 10 -12.50 -0.23 -11.82
C SER A 10 -13.71 -0.61 -10.98
N GLY A 11 -14.28 0.34 -10.23
CA GLY A 11 -15.51 0.14 -9.44
C GLY A 11 -16.73 -0.16 -10.32
N THR A 12 -16.89 0.55 -11.43
CA THR A 12 -17.97 0.31 -12.40
C THR A 12 -17.82 -1.05 -13.08
N LEU A 13 -16.62 -1.42 -13.52
CA LEU A 13 -16.32 -2.76 -14.07
C LEU A 13 -16.63 -3.88 -13.08
N MET A 14 -16.24 -3.71 -11.82
CA MET A 14 -16.54 -4.66 -10.75
C MET A 14 -18.05 -4.84 -10.58
N THR A 15 -18.80 -3.75 -10.58
CA THR A 15 -20.28 -3.73 -10.45
C THR A 15 -20.96 -4.40 -11.64
N TRP A 16 -20.48 -4.13 -12.86
CA TRP A 16 -20.98 -4.78 -14.06
C TRP A 16 -20.75 -6.30 -14.05
N MET A 17 -19.57 -6.75 -13.58
CA MET A 17 -19.31 -8.18 -13.35
C MET A 17 -20.21 -8.80 -12.27
N VAL A 18 -20.64 -8.05 -11.25
CA VAL A 18 -21.63 -8.55 -10.27
C VAL A 18 -22.96 -8.84 -10.95
N TYR A 19 -23.41 -7.94 -11.83
CA TYR A 19 -24.71 -8.03 -12.47
C TYR A 19 -24.88 -9.30 -13.31
N LEU A 20 -23.79 -9.84 -13.86
CA LEU A 20 -23.79 -11.11 -14.61
C LEU A 20 -23.61 -12.37 -13.73
N SER A 21 -23.41 -12.24 -12.41
CA SER A 21 -23.03 -13.35 -11.52
C SER A 21 -24.17 -13.82 -10.60
N ASP A 22 -24.21 -15.12 -10.31
CA ASP A 22 -25.14 -15.77 -9.37
C ASP A 22 -25.02 -15.29 -7.90
N ASP A 23 -26.11 -15.36 -7.13
CA ASP A 23 -26.27 -14.87 -5.75
C ASP A 23 -25.20 -15.35 -4.75
N LEU A 24 -24.70 -16.59 -4.91
CA LEU A 24 -23.66 -17.17 -4.06
C LEU A 24 -22.30 -16.47 -4.22
N SER A 25 -22.01 -15.98 -5.43
CA SER A 25 -20.78 -15.25 -5.76
C SER A 25 -20.75 -13.86 -5.12
N ILE A 26 -21.93 -13.30 -4.86
CA ILE A 26 -22.12 -11.95 -4.30
C ILE A 26 -21.77 -11.94 -2.81
N ARG A 27 -22.19 -12.96 -2.04
CA ARG A 27 -21.83 -13.08 -0.61
C ARG A 27 -20.34 -13.24 -0.41
N LYS A 28 -19.70 -14.14 -1.16
CA LYS A 28 -18.24 -14.36 -1.06
C LYS A 28 -17.45 -13.09 -1.36
N ARG A 29 -17.88 -12.31 -2.36
CA ARG A 29 -17.28 -11.01 -2.69
C ARG A 29 -17.50 -9.97 -1.58
N ARG A 30 -18.70 -9.92 -0.99
CA ARG A 30 -19.01 -9.01 0.12
C ARG A 30 -18.14 -9.29 1.34
N TYR A 31 -17.95 -10.56 1.69
CA TYR A 31 -17.03 -10.95 2.77
C TYR A 31 -15.58 -10.57 2.46
N TRP A 32 -15.12 -10.77 1.22
CA TRP A 32 -13.77 -10.34 0.81
C TRP A 32 -13.58 -8.82 0.83
N MET A 33 -14.63 -8.04 0.56
CA MET A 33 -14.59 -6.58 0.63
C MET A 33 -14.51 -6.03 2.06
N ILE A 34 -15.04 -6.75 3.05
CA ILE A 34 -14.91 -6.41 4.47
C ILE A 34 -13.48 -6.67 4.96
N GLY A 35 -12.78 -7.61 4.31
CA GLY A 35 -11.47 -8.08 4.71
C GLY A 35 -11.62 -9.20 5.73
N ASP A 36 -11.03 -10.36 5.44
CA ASP A 36 -11.06 -11.51 6.35
C ASP A 36 -9.71 -12.22 6.29
N SER A 37 -9.01 -12.29 7.42
CA SER A 37 -7.74 -12.98 7.58
C SER A 37 -7.92 -14.49 7.82
N SER A 38 -9.14 -14.96 8.10
CA SER A 38 -9.44 -16.36 8.38
C SER A 38 -9.26 -17.27 7.14
N GLY A 39 -9.20 -16.68 5.94
CA GLY A 39 -9.00 -17.37 4.67
C GLY A 39 -7.55 -17.67 4.29
N LEU A 40 -6.56 -17.32 5.13
CA LEU A 40 -5.13 -17.55 4.84
C LEU A 40 -4.83 -19.05 4.71
N ARG A 41 -4.72 -19.51 3.46
CA ARG A 41 -4.34 -20.90 3.16
C ARG A 41 -2.82 -20.99 3.05
N TRP A 42 -2.26 -22.11 3.51
CA TRP A 42 -0.84 -22.43 3.33
C TRP A 42 -0.38 -22.33 1.85
N SER A 43 -1.30 -22.54 0.91
CA SER A 43 -1.08 -22.36 -0.52
C SER A 43 -0.84 -20.92 -0.97
N GLN A 44 -1.02 -19.91 -0.12
CA GLN A 44 -0.81 -18.49 -0.43
C GLN A 44 0.54 -17.97 0.07
N LEU A 45 1.34 -18.78 0.78
CA LEU A 45 2.67 -18.37 1.26
C LEU A 45 3.64 -17.97 0.16
N TRP A 46 3.44 -18.42 -1.09
CA TRP A 46 4.28 -18.01 -2.22
C TRP A 46 4.19 -16.50 -2.52
N LEU A 47 3.17 -15.80 -2.01
CA LEU A 47 3.00 -14.35 -2.17
C LEU A 47 3.81 -13.53 -1.14
N LEU A 48 4.24 -14.13 -0.02
CA LEU A 48 5.09 -13.49 1.00
C LEU A 48 6.38 -12.87 0.44
N PRO A 49 7.21 -13.59 -0.34
CA PRO A 49 8.44 -12.99 -0.88
C PRO A 49 8.14 -11.79 -1.79
N ARG A 50 6.99 -11.81 -2.49
CA ARG A 50 6.55 -10.72 -3.35
C ARG A 50 6.18 -9.45 -2.58
N LEU A 51 5.91 -9.58 -1.28
CA LEU A 51 5.59 -8.49 -0.37
C LEU A 51 6.86 -8.03 0.38
N VAL A 52 7.66 -8.98 0.88
CA VAL A 52 8.87 -8.72 1.70
C VAL A 52 10.00 -8.09 0.88
N ILE A 53 10.26 -8.58 -0.34
CA ILE A 53 11.36 -8.09 -1.19
C ILE A 53 11.23 -6.59 -1.51
N PRO A 54 10.10 -6.10 -2.07
CA PRO A 54 9.95 -4.68 -2.35
C PRO A 54 9.86 -3.84 -1.08
N LEU A 55 9.33 -4.39 0.03
CA LEU A 55 9.30 -3.71 1.32
C LEU A 55 10.72 -3.45 1.85
N LEU A 56 11.58 -4.48 1.85
CA LEU A 56 12.98 -4.35 2.28
C LEU A 56 13.73 -3.34 1.39
N TRP A 57 13.47 -3.38 0.09
CA TRP A 57 14.01 -2.42 -0.86
C TRP A 57 13.55 -0.99 -0.54
N LEU A 58 12.27 -0.78 -0.22
CA LEU A 58 11.75 0.53 0.19
C LEU A 58 12.43 1.05 1.46
N LEU A 59 12.60 0.19 2.48
CA LEU A 59 13.25 0.58 3.74
C LEU A 59 14.69 1.02 3.49
N SER A 60 15.43 0.34 2.63
CA SER A 60 16.81 0.73 2.28
C SER A 60 16.91 2.08 1.54
N ARG A 61 15.80 2.55 0.94
CA ARG A 61 15.73 3.82 0.18
C ARG A 61 15.31 5.02 1.02
N GLY A 62 15.19 4.88 2.34
CA GLY A 62 14.92 5.96 3.30
C GLY A 62 15.67 7.30 3.04
N PRO A 63 16.98 7.31 2.72
CA PRO A 63 17.72 8.54 2.39
C PRO A 63 17.20 9.27 1.15
N VAL A 64 16.83 8.50 0.12
CA VAL A 64 16.39 9.02 -1.18
C VAL A 64 15.04 9.72 -1.03
N PHE A 65 14.17 9.19 -0.18
CA PHE A 65 12.90 9.83 0.11
C PHE A 65 13.05 11.16 0.85
N ASN A 66 13.99 11.25 1.79
CA ASN A 66 14.24 12.50 2.52
C ASN A 66 14.71 13.60 1.54
N LEU A 67 15.56 13.22 0.58
CA LEU A 67 16.00 14.12 -0.50
C LEU A 67 14.84 14.55 -1.42
N LEU A 68 13.87 13.67 -1.68
CA LEU A 68 12.65 14.06 -2.41
C LEU A 68 11.78 15.05 -1.60
N MET A 69 11.78 14.98 -0.26
CA MET A 69 11.04 15.93 0.58
C MET A 69 11.66 17.33 0.60
N LEU A 70 12.98 17.46 0.40
CA LEU A 70 13.64 18.77 0.29
C LEU A 70 13.24 19.55 -0.98
N GLY A 71 12.57 18.90 -1.93
CA GLY A 71 12.06 19.51 -3.15
C GLY A 71 12.79 19.02 -4.41
N ASP A 72 12.10 19.13 -5.55
CA ASP A 72 12.59 18.63 -6.85
C ASP A 72 13.87 19.37 -7.31
N THR A 73 14.07 20.62 -6.91
CA THR A 73 15.27 21.42 -7.25
C THR A 73 16.50 20.94 -6.49
N ALA A 74 16.39 20.72 -5.18
CA ALA A 74 17.47 20.20 -4.35
C ALA A 74 17.85 18.77 -4.77
N ALA A 75 16.87 17.90 -4.98
CA ALA A 75 17.13 16.52 -5.41
C ALA A 75 17.85 16.43 -6.76
N ARG A 76 17.49 17.29 -7.73
CA ARG A 76 18.19 17.36 -9.03
C ARG A 76 19.62 17.87 -8.91
N GLN A 77 19.89 18.82 -8.02
CA GLN A 77 21.24 19.34 -7.78
C GLN A 77 22.16 18.29 -7.14
N LEU A 78 21.63 17.34 -6.38
CA LEU A 78 22.36 16.18 -5.87
C LEU A 78 22.51 15.04 -6.90
N GLY A 79 22.12 15.25 -8.16
CA GLY A 79 22.27 14.27 -9.23
C GLY A 79 21.19 13.16 -9.26
N LEU A 80 20.12 13.29 -8.47
CA LEU A 80 19.01 12.32 -8.47
C LEU A 80 18.04 12.60 -9.62
N THR A 81 17.77 11.58 -10.42
CA THR A 81 16.70 11.60 -11.43
C THR A 81 15.35 11.38 -10.75
N THR A 82 14.75 12.46 -10.24
CA THR A 82 13.50 12.41 -9.46
C THR A 82 12.36 11.68 -10.19
N ARG A 83 12.33 11.74 -11.53
CA ARG A 83 11.34 11.04 -12.36
C ARG A 83 11.47 9.51 -12.29
N VAL A 84 12.70 8.98 -12.38
CA VAL A 84 12.95 7.53 -12.37
C VAL A 84 12.69 6.96 -10.98
N VAL A 85 13.20 7.65 -9.95
CA VAL A 85 12.98 7.27 -8.55
C VAL A 85 11.48 7.24 -8.23
N ARG A 86 10.73 8.29 -8.59
CA ARG A 86 9.28 8.35 -8.35
C ARG A 86 8.54 7.22 -9.07
N LEU A 87 8.91 6.89 -10.30
CA LEU A 87 8.30 5.78 -11.04
C LEU A 87 8.59 4.43 -10.37
N MET A 88 9.84 4.17 -9.97
CA MET A 88 10.20 2.93 -9.28
C MET A 88 9.47 2.79 -7.94
N LEU A 89 9.30 3.90 -7.21
CA LEU A 89 8.54 3.92 -5.96
C LEU A 89 7.07 3.57 -6.16
N VAL A 90 6.42 4.18 -7.16
CA VAL A 90 5.02 3.86 -7.50
C VAL A 90 4.87 2.41 -7.91
N LEU A 91 5.82 1.86 -8.66
CA LEU A 91 5.79 0.44 -9.06
C LEU A 91 5.98 -0.50 -7.87
N ALA A 92 6.94 -0.21 -6.99
CA ALA A 92 7.19 -1.03 -5.80
C ALA A 92 5.99 -1.01 -4.85
N ASP A 93 5.42 0.17 -4.60
CA ASP A 93 4.23 0.35 -3.76
C ASP A 93 3.01 -0.36 -4.37
N ALA A 94 2.81 -0.28 -5.68
CA ALA A 94 1.73 -1.00 -6.36
C ALA A 94 1.83 -2.52 -6.18
N VAL A 95 3.03 -3.09 -6.19
CA VAL A 95 3.24 -4.53 -5.95
C VAL A 95 2.95 -4.90 -4.49
N ILE A 96 3.40 -4.07 -3.52
CA ILE A 96 3.16 -4.29 -2.09
C ILE A 96 1.65 -4.21 -1.79
N ILE A 97 1.00 -3.12 -2.19
CA ILE A 97 -0.43 -2.91 -1.94
C ILE A 97 -1.25 -3.98 -2.66
N GLY A 98 -0.92 -4.28 -3.92
CA GLY A 98 -1.63 -5.30 -4.70
C GLY A 98 -1.55 -6.70 -4.09
N SER A 99 -0.36 -7.10 -3.62
CA SER A 99 -0.18 -8.39 -2.93
C SER A 99 -0.88 -8.43 -1.56
N SER A 100 -0.83 -7.32 -0.81
CA SER A 100 -1.52 -7.20 0.47
C SER A 100 -3.05 -7.30 0.32
N VAL A 101 -3.63 -6.55 -0.62
CA VAL A 101 -5.08 -6.59 -0.88
C VAL A 101 -5.54 -7.94 -1.39
N ALA A 102 -4.72 -8.64 -2.19
CA ALA A 102 -5.05 -9.99 -2.66
C ALA A 102 -5.11 -11.03 -1.53
N LEU A 103 -4.31 -10.85 -0.47
CA LEU A 103 -4.22 -11.77 0.67
C LEU A 103 -5.27 -11.45 1.75
N ALA A 104 -5.37 -10.20 2.17
CA ALA A 104 -6.17 -9.78 3.33
C ALA A 104 -7.50 -9.10 2.98
N GLY A 105 -7.70 -8.72 1.71
CA GLY A 105 -8.85 -7.92 1.28
C GLY A 105 -8.59 -6.41 1.38
N ILE A 106 -9.65 -5.62 1.26
CA ILE A 106 -9.55 -4.16 1.12
C ILE A 106 -9.44 -3.49 2.49
N ILE A 107 -8.23 -3.02 2.85
CA ILE A 107 -7.98 -2.25 4.08
C ILE A 107 -7.79 -0.78 3.71
N ARG A 108 -8.77 0.08 4.02
CA ARG A 108 -8.77 1.50 3.59
C ARG A 108 -8.28 2.51 4.63
N PHE A 109 -8.36 2.18 5.92
CA PHE A 109 -8.17 3.18 6.98
C PHE A 109 -6.73 3.30 7.49
N VAL A 110 -5.98 2.20 7.54
CA VAL A 110 -4.63 2.16 8.15
C VAL A 110 -3.68 3.17 7.49
N GLY A 111 -3.63 3.20 6.15
CA GLY A 111 -2.72 4.09 5.41
C GLY A 111 -3.04 5.58 5.52
N LEU A 112 -4.27 5.95 5.92
CA LEU A 112 -4.65 7.36 6.10
C LEU A 112 -4.40 7.83 7.53
N ILE A 113 -4.63 6.97 8.52
CA ILE A 113 -4.56 7.33 9.94
C ILE A 113 -3.13 7.21 10.49
N VAL A 114 -2.38 6.18 10.10
CA VAL A 114 -1.07 5.88 10.69
C VAL A 114 -0.02 6.97 10.43
N PRO A 115 0.17 7.48 9.19
CA PRO A 115 1.25 8.45 8.93
C PRO A 115 1.09 9.77 9.73
N PRO A 116 -0.11 10.38 9.81
CA PRO A 116 -0.32 11.54 10.67
C PRO A 116 -0.05 11.28 12.15
N LEU A 117 -0.47 10.12 12.67
CA LEU A 117 -0.23 9.77 14.09
C LEU A 117 1.25 9.65 14.41
N VAL A 118 2.02 8.98 13.56
CA VAL A 118 3.47 8.84 13.74
C VAL A 118 4.17 10.20 13.61
N ARG A 119 3.68 11.09 12.75
CA ARG A 119 4.20 12.45 12.61
C ARG A 119 3.94 13.31 13.84
N LEU A 120 2.79 13.14 14.49
CA LEU A 120 2.48 13.79 15.78
C LEU A 120 3.41 13.27 16.90
N GLY A 121 3.88 12.03 16.80
CA GLY A 121 4.89 11.44 17.68
C GLY A 121 6.32 12.02 17.52
N GLY A 122 6.53 13.02 16.68
CA GLY A 122 7.81 13.73 16.55
C GLY A 122 8.79 13.15 15.52
N PHE A 123 8.39 12.13 14.76
CA PHE A 123 9.23 11.60 13.67
C PHE A 123 9.10 12.48 12.42
N THR A 124 10.14 13.26 12.13
CA THR A 124 10.23 14.08 10.91
C THR A 124 11.09 13.44 9.82
N ASP A 125 12.08 12.63 10.19
CA ASP A 125 12.94 11.93 9.25
C ASP A 125 12.27 10.69 8.65
N LEU A 126 12.18 10.65 7.31
CA LEU A 126 11.49 9.56 6.63
C LEU A 126 12.16 8.19 6.81
N ARG A 127 13.45 8.17 7.14
CA ARG A 127 14.20 6.95 7.47
C ARG A 127 13.63 6.21 8.68
N TYR A 128 13.15 6.96 9.67
CA TYR A 128 12.56 6.42 10.90
C TYR A 128 11.04 6.39 10.85
N LEU A 129 10.44 7.32 10.08
CA LEU A 129 8.99 7.36 9.90
C LEU A 129 8.47 6.14 9.13
N LEU A 130 9.15 5.69 8.07
CA LEU A 130 8.76 4.49 7.30
C LEU A 130 8.65 3.22 8.18
N PRO A 131 9.67 2.83 8.97
CA PRO A 131 9.57 1.67 9.85
C PRO A 131 8.63 1.90 11.04
N ALA A 132 8.53 3.12 11.57
CA ALA A 132 7.60 3.44 12.65
C ALA A 132 6.12 3.32 12.21
N CYS A 133 5.79 3.79 11.00
CA CYS A 133 4.48 3.57 10.40
C CYS A 133 4.18 2.09 10.17
N GLY A 134 5.17 1.30 9.74
CA GLY A 134 5.01 -0.15 9.59
C GLY A 134 4.60 -0.83 10.90
N ARG A 135 5.33 -0.57 11.99
CA ARG A 135 5.02 -1.13 13.31
C ARG A 135 3.68 -0.62 13.85
N CYS A 136 3.41 0.67 13.75
CA CYS A 136 2.16 1.26 14.23
C CYS A 136 0.94 0.70 13.45
N GLY A 137 1.10 0.42 12.16
CA GLY A 137 0.09 -0.24 11.36
C GLY A 137 -0.17 -1.69 11.75
N GLU A 138 0.88 -2.44 12.11
CA GLU A 138 0.75 -3.81 12.64
C GLU A 138 -0.02 -3.83 13.97
N GLU A 139 0.38 -2.97 14.91
CA GLU A 139 -0.29 -2.81 16.22
C GLU A 139 -1.77 -2.41 16.04
N ALA A 140 -2.05 -1.44 15.16
CA ALA A 140 -3.42 -1.01 14.86
C ALA A 140 -4.26 -2.11 14.20
N TRP A 141 -3.65 -3.01 13.43
CA TRP A 141 -4.34 -4.14 12.83
C TRP A 141 -4.59 -5.27 13.83
N MET A 142 -3.69 -5.50 14.79
CA MET A 142 -3.91 -6.48 15.86
C MET A 142 -5.02 -6.08 16.84
N LEU A 143 -5.28 -4.78 16.99
CA LEU A 143 -6.32 -4.25 17.87
C LEU A 143 -7.72 -4.22 17.22
N ALA A 144 -7.82 -4.46 15.91
CA ALA A 144 -9.05 -4.39 15.12
C ALA A 144 -9.66 -5.79 14.88
#